data_AF-A0A1X7KKW3-F1
#
_entry.id   AF-A0A1X7KKW3-F1
#
_cell.length_a   1.000
_cell.length_b   1.000
_cell.length_c   1.000
_cell.angle_alpha   90.00
_cell.angle_beta   90.00
_cell.angle_gamma   90.00
#
_symmetry.space_group_name_H-M   'P 1'
#
loop_
_entity.id
_entity.type
_entity.pdbx_description
1 polymer ?
#
loop_
_entity_poly.entity_id
_entity_poly.type
_entity_poly.pdbx_seq_one_letter_code
_entity_poly.pdbx_strand_id
1 'polypeptide(L)' 'MSARIWHSILINAGYPTIESLKGQDPEDIYRKDRAFQGCHVDRCVLYVYRLAVSYADNGGDLPEGKGNWCNWKD' A
#
# COMPACT_ATOMS: atom_id res chain seq x y z
N MET A 1 6.34 -2.58 -26.44
CA MET A 1 5.17 -3.38 -26.04
C MET A 1 5.44 -4.00 -24.69
N SER A 2 5.15 -3.28 -23.60
CA SER A 2 5.54 -3.64 -22.23
C SER A 2 4.50 -4.58 -21.60
N ALA A 3 4.52 -5.84 -22.02
CA ALA A 3 3.81 -6.90 -21.33
C ALA A 3 4.70 -7.45 -20.20
N ARG A 4 4.87 -6.70 -19.10
CA ARG A 4 5.68 -7.24 -17.99
C ARG A 4 5.53 -6.60 -16.60
N ILE A 5 4.39 -6.05 -16.19
CA ILE A 5 4.30 -5.50 -14.82
C ILE A 5 2.92 -5.76 -14.19
N TRP A 6 2.54 -7.03 -14.04
CA TRP A 6 1.57 -7.44 -13.01
C TRP A 6 2.31 -7.90 -11.76
N HIS A 7 3.38 -7.19 -11.36
CA HIS A 7 4.13 -7.48 -10.14
C HIS A 7 3.68 -6.52 -9.04
N SER A 8 3.32 -7.11 -7.90
CA SER A 8 2.79 -6.46 -6.69
C SER A 8 3.31 -5.04 -6.47
N ILE A 9 2.41 -4.05 -6.49
CA ILE A 9 2.69 -2.60 -6.33
C ILE A 9 3.63 -2.29 -5.15
N LEU A 10 3.47 -3.02 -4.03
CA LEU A 10 4.29 -2.85 -2.83
C LEU A 10 5.74 -3.30 -3.06
N ILE A 11 5.96 -4.40 -3.78
CA ILE A 11 7.31 -4.86 -4.12
C ILE A 11 8.06 -3.79 -4.91
N ASN A 12 7.39 -3.19 -5.91
CA ASN A 12 7.99 -2.16 -6.75
C ASN A 12 8.23 -0.84 -5.99
N ALA A 13 7.38 -0.53 -5.01
CA ALA A 13 7.58 0.60 -4.10
C ALA A 13 8.68 0.35 -3.04
N GLY A 14 9.32 -0.83 -3.03
CA GLY A 14 10.40 -1.18 -2.13
C GLY A 14 9.97 -1.93 -0.85
N TYR A 15 8.74 -2.46 -0.84
CA TYR A 15 8.12 -3.12 0.31
C TYR A 15 7.75 -4.59 0.00
N PRO A 16 8.73 -5.50 -0.07
CA PRO A 16 8.48 -6.86 -0.54
C PRO A 16 7.87 -7.80 0.51
N THR A 17 7.82 -7.40 1.78
CA THR A 17 7.31 -8.23 2.89
C THR A 17 6.38 -7.45 3.81
N ILE A 18 5.58 -8.15 4.61
CA ILE A 18 4.74 -7.52 5.64
C ILE A 18 5.61 -6.74 6.63
N GLU A 19 6.75 -7.29 7.02
CA GLU A 19 7.70 -6.65 7.93
C GLU A 19 8.25 -5.34 7.36
N SER A 20 8.45 -5.26 6.05
CA SER A 20 8.93 -4.03 5.41
C SER A 20 7.92 -2.88 5.47
N LEU A 21 6.64 -3.17 5.71
CA LEU A 21 5.57 -2.18 5.85
C LEU A 21 5.44 -1.64 7.28
N LYS A 22 6.01 -2.33 8.28
CA LYS A 22 5.89 -1.92 9.68
C LYS A 22 6.47 -0.52 9.89
N GLY A 23 5.69 0.35 10.53
CA GLY A 23 6.04 1.74 10.85
C GLY A 23 6.24 2.64 9.64
N GLN A 24 5.86 2.22 8.44
CA GLN A 24 5.95 3.06 7.23
C GLN A 24 4.82 4.07 7.18
N ASP A 25 5.08 5.27 6.65
CA ASP A 25 4.02 6.22 6.31
C ASP A 25 3.34 5.79 4.99
N PRO A 26 2.02 5.48 4.99
CA PRO A 26 1.29 5.14 3.76
C PRO A 26 1.40 6.19 2.65
N GLU A 27 1.55 7.48 2.98
CA GLU A 27 1.74 8.54 1.99
C GLU A 27 3.12 8.45 1.31
N ASP A 28 4.16 8.00 2.01
CA ASP A 28 5.47 7.73 1.40
C ASP A 28 5.40 6.54 0.44
N ILE A 29 4.66 5.49 0.81
CA ILE A 29 4.40 4.34 -0.07
C ILE A 29 3.71 4.81 -1.35
N TYR A 30 2.68 5.65 -1.22
CA TYR A 30 1.97 6.23 -2.36
C TYR A 30 2.89 7.09 -3.26
N ARG A 31 3.75 7.93 -2.68
CA ARG A 31 4.72 8.73 -3.44
C ARG A 31 5.69 7.85 -4.23
N LYS A 32 6.19 6.76 -3.62
CA LYS A 32 7.09 5.80 -4.28
C LYS A 32 6.39 5.03 -5.40
N ASP A 33 5.16 4.56 -5.17
CA ASP A 33 4.35 3.88 -6.18
C ASP A 33 4.06 4.81 -7.37
N ARG A 34 3.59 6.04 -7.11
CA ARG A 34 3.35 7.03 -8.17
C ARG A 34 4.63 7.33 -8.98
N ALA A 35 5.77 7.46 -8.31
CA ALA A 35 7.05 7.67 -8.98
C ALA A 35 7.45 6.47 -9.85
N PHE A 36 7.21 5.25 -9.36
CA PHE A 36 7.48 4.02 -10.11
C PHE A 36 6.56 3.85 -11.33
N GLN A 37 5.27 4.11 -11.19
CA GLN A 37 4.30 3.98 -12.28
C GLN A 37 4.49 5.05 -13.37
N GLY A 38 5.10 6.19 -13.03
CA GLY A 38 5.36 7.27 -13.99
C GLY A 38 4.10 7.93 -14.54
N CYS A 39 2.94 7.69 -13.91
CA CYS A 39 1.64 8.21 -14.32
C CYS A 39 0.82 8.68 -13.09
N HIS A 40 -0.37 9.21 -13.35
CA HIS A 40 -1.31 9.54 -12.28
C HIS A 40 -1.86 8.26 -11.67
N VAL A 41 -1.78 8.15 -10.35
CA VAL A 41 -2.38 7.05 -9.58
C VAL A 41 -3.45 7.64 -8.69
N ASP A 42 -4.68 7.14 -8.80
CA ASP A 42 -5.81 7.62 -8.00
C ASP A 42 -5.54 7.48 -6.50
N ARG A 43 -6.00 8.46 -5.72
CA ARG A 43 -5.84 8.44 -4.25
C ARG A 43 -6.51 7.24 -3.56
N CYS A 44 -7.40 6.51 -4.24
CA CYS A 44 -8.02 5.32 -3.67
C CYS A 44 -6.99 4.23 -3.30
N VAL A 45 -5.83 4.18 -3.97
CA VAL A 45 -4.76 3.24 -3.63
C VAL A 45 -4.15 3.53 -2.26
N LEU A 46 -4.14 4.80 -1.82
CA LEU A 46 -3.63 5.19 -0.51
C LEU A 46 -4.38 4.47 0.62
N TYR A 47 -5.66 4.18 0.43
CA TYR A 47 -6.48 3.47 1.41
C TYR A 47 -6.01 2.02 1.59
N VAL A 48 -5.54 1.41 0.50
CA VAL A 48 -4.92 0.08 0.52
C VAL A 48 -3.60 0.12 1.28
N TYR A 49 -2.79 1.17 1.09
CA TYR A 49 -1.53 1.33 1.83
C TYR A 49 -1.75 1.57 3.32
N ARG A 50 -2.74 2.38 3.70
CA ARG A 50 -3.14 2.57 5.10
C ARG A 50 -3.57 1.27 5.76
N LEU A 51 -4.39 0.46 5.06
CA LEU A 51 -4.77 -0.87 5.52
C LEU A 51 -3.54 -1.78 5.67
N ALA A 52 -2.66 -1.82 4.67
CA ALA A 52 -1.50 -2.71 4.65
C ALA A 52 -0.50 -2.40 5.78
N VAL A 53 -0.23 -1.11 6.03
CA VAL A 53 0.59 -0.68 7.17
C VAL A 53 -0.10 -1.02 8.49
N SER A 54 -1.40 -0.73 8.64
CA SER A 54 -2.11 -1.10 9.87
C SER A 54 -2.09 -2.61 10.12
N TYR A 55 -2.25 -3.42 9.08
CA TYR A 55 -2.16 -4.88 9.19
C TYR A 55 -0.77 -5.31 9.67
N ALA A 56 0.29 -4.73 9.09
CA ALA A 56 1.66 -5.02 9.46
C ALA A 56 1.97 -4.60 10.91
N ASP A 57 1.55 -3.40 11.31
CA ASP A 57 1.80 -2.84 12.65
C ASP A 57 1.09 -3.62 13.76
N ASN A 58 -0.06 -4.22 13.45
CA ASN A 58 -0.86 -4.98 14.41
C ASN A 58 -0.65 -6.50 14.28
N GLY A 59 0.49 -6.95 13.75
CA GLY A 59 0.84 -8.36 13.75
C GLY A 59 -0.07 -9.26 12.90
N GLY A 60 -0.75 -8.69 11.91
CA GLY A 60 -1.69 -9.40 11.06
C GLY A 60 -3.15 -9.30 11.51
N ASP A 61 -3.44 -8.49 12.52
CA ASP A 61 -4.81 -8.15 12.93
C ASP A 61 -5.22 -6.78 12.38
N LEU A 62 -6.51 -6.61 12.12
CA LEU A 62 -7.09 -5.31 11.77
C LEU A 62 -8.03 -4.86 12.88
N PRO A 63 -8.17 -3.53 13.09
CA PRO A 63 -9.19 -3.01 13.98
C PRO A 63 -10.59 -3.51 13.60
N GLU A 64 -11.44 -3.70 14.59
CA GLU A 64 -12.83 -4.10 14.38
C GLU A 64 -13.53 -3.12 13.41
N GLY A 65 -14.27 -3.66 12.45
CA GLY A 65 -14.96 -2.85 11.43
C GLY A 65 -14.05 -2.22 10.37
N LYS A 66 -12.72 -2.42 10.40
CA LYS A 66 -11.77 -1.90 9.39
C LYS A 66 -11.21 -2.95 8.42
N GLY A 67 -11.96 -4.03 8.18
CA GLY A 67 -11.56 -5.10 7.26
C GLY A 67 -11.61 -4.76 5.76
N ASN A 68 -12.28 -3.68 5.37
CA ASN A 68 -12.35 -3.25 3.96
C ASN A 68 -11.48 -2.00 3.75
N TRP A 69 -10.72 -1.96 2.65
CA TRP A 69 -9.91 -0.79 2.25
C TRP A 69 -10.75 0.49 2.15
N CYS A 70 -12.04 0.39 1.80
CA CYS A 70 -12.97 1.52 1.80
C CYS A 70 -13.18 2.18 3.17
N ASN A 71 -12.74 1.54 4.26
CA ASN A 71 -12.85 2.08 5.62
C ASN A 71 -11.62 2.91 6.01
N TRP A 72 -10.67 3.08 5.08
CA TRP A 72 -9.39 3.78 5.27
C TRP A 72 -9.28 5.05 4.41
N LYS A 73 -10.43 5.62 4.05
CA LYS A 73 -10.53 6.81 3.19
C LYS A 73 -10.10 8.11 3.87
N ASP A 74 -10.30 8.15 5.18
CA ASP A 74 -10.00 9.29 6.06
C ASP A 74 -8.48 9.47 6.21
#